data_AF-A0A661BHZ7-F1
#
_entry.id   AF-A0A661BHZ7-F1
#
_cell.length_a   1.000
_cell.length_b   1.000
_cell.length_c   1.000
_cell.angle_alpha   90.00
_cell.angle_beta   90.00
_cell.angle_gamma   90.00
#
_symmetry.space_group_name_H-M   'P 1'
#
loop_
_entity.id
_entity.type
_entity.pdbx_description
1 polymer ?
#
loop_
_entity_poly.entity_id
_entity_poly.type
_entity_poly.pdbx_seq_one_letter_code
_entity_poly.pdbx_strand_id
1 'polypeptide(L)'
;MKALLYILPFGILFIPSFATSDWTTVGMASVSDYRFVTSLAEGSRFIYVGTTGGLVRYDKVDERFLFPYDYLDVAIGGIINSPVKELSVSDNRLKVETSTGTYSFPVSLPFDSTSDDCPESFPGYIPPPGYFFRPDGVLSDMHLHDYPVTACLTDFIGNKFLGTWGKGLLRVKNGGNLLDVLPFGLASPVVDNICVSDDYTVFAGEGGITVWEREKDIWDIFQAEDIPSLPTDRVEDVLIMGDTVFFATEFGLVTLDVRKGRFKTCRPAVELTSLALVKDTLWAGTTDGIAVYSSDGVSLDILRRADFPRVNDVAYLDNTLWFATDYGVFTWNDKGFLRYTKDDGTLDASVISAKASADTLFFLSRKGIVAVPSFIDKPSIFPGLFIFNGRRIRDFEPVGRFFFFATSSGVALYDRKSFETRMLTTEEGLISNDVRMITREGKYLWFGTPKGASRFTLDW
;
A
#
# COMPACT_ATOMS: atom_id res chain seq x y z
N MET A 1 55.82 -45.23 -23.02
CA MET A 1 54.69 -46.08 -23.47
C MET A 1 53.56 -45.13 -23.91
N LYS A 2 52.81 -45.43 -24.97
CA LYS A 2 51.86 -44.48 -25.61
C LYS A 2 50.49 -44.43 -24.91
N ALA A 3 49.87 -43.25 -24.84
CA ALA A 3 48.42 -42.99 -25.04
C ALA A 3 48.19 -41.46 -24.95
N LEU A 4 48.08 -40.77 -26.08
CA LEU A 4 46.87 -40.46 -26.87
C LEU A 4 46.06 -39.27 -26.34
N LEU A 5 46.18 -38.15 -27.07
CA LEU A 5 45.31 -36.98 -27.02
C LEU A 5 43.97 -37.35 -27.69
N TYR A 6 42.84 -37.17 -27.00
CA TYR A 6 41.51 -37.25 -27.62
C TYR A 6 40.84 -35.86 -27.60
N ILE A 7 40.65 -35.31 -28.79
CA ILE A 7 39.76 -34.17 -29.07
C ILE A 7 38.55 -34.76 -29.81
N LEU A 8 37.34 -34.63 -29.25
CA LEU A 8 36.03 -34.82 -29.91
C LEU A 8 34.98 -34.03 -29.08
N PRO A 9 33.77 -33.73 -29.61
CA PRO A 9 33.29 -32.34 -29.61
C PRO A 9 31.98 -32.12 -28.82
N PHE A 10 31.58 -30.84 -28.73
CA PHE A 10 30.22 -30.34 -28.42
C PHE A 10 29.21 -31.35 -27.84
N GLY A 11 29.28 -31.53 -26.51
CA GLY A 11 28.20 -32.13 -25.73
C GLY A 11 27.49 -31.04 -24.93
N ILE A 12 26.16 -30.96 -25.06
CA ILE A 12 25.32 -30.02 -24.30
C ILE A 12 25.51 -30.31 -22.80
N LEU A 13 25.87 -29.28 -22.04
CA LEU A 13 26.05 -29.40 -20.59
C LEU A 13 24.68 -29.53 -19.92
N PHE A 14 24.21 -30.76 -19.73
CA PHE A 14 23.12 -31.04 -18.79
C PHE A 14 23.61 -30.70 -17.38
N ILE A 15 23.23 -29.53 -16.88
CA ILE A 15 23.32 -29.21 -15.45
C ILE A 15 22.07 -29.81 -14.80
N PRO A 16 22.17 -30.83 -13.93
CA PRO A 16 21.01 -31.33 -13.21
C PRO A 16 20.59 -30.30 -12.16
N SER A 17 19.56 -29.51 -12.46
CA SER A 17 18.94 -28.60 -11.50
C SER A 17 18.06 -29.38 -10.52
N PHE A 18 18.67 -29.98 -9.50
CA PHE A 18 17.94 -30.57 -8.36
C PHE A 18 18.48 -30.05 -7.03
N ALA A 19 17.99 -28.86 -6.69
CA ALA A 19 17.84 -28.37 -5.32
C ALA A 19 16.57 -27.51 -5.26
N THR A 20 15.44 -28.08 -5.69
CA THR A 20 14.11 -27.48 -5.50
C THR A 20 13.79 -27.48 -4.02
N SER A 21 14.05 -26.36 -3.34
CA SER A 21 13.34 -26.05 -2.11
C SER A 21 11.92 -25.61 -2.48
N ASP A 22 10.94 -26.11 -1.74
CA ASP A 22 9.50 -25.96 -2.04
C ASP A 22 9.03 -24.50 -1.83
N TRP A 23 9.33 -23.64 -2.80
CA TRP A 23 8.89 -22.25 -2.88
C TRP A 23 8.18 -22.00 -4.22
N THR A 24 7.03 -22.64 -4.42
CA THR A 24 6.18 -22.43 -5.58
C THR A 24 5.57 -21.02 -5.56
N THR A 25 5.80 -20.23 -6.61
CA THR A 25 5.03 -19.03 -7.02
C THR A 25 4.34 -18.27 -5.88
N VAL A 26 5.10 -17.41 -5.21
CA VAL A 26 4.59 -16.41 -4.25
C VAL A 26 3.39 -15.66 -4.83
N GLY A 27 2.27 -15.69 -4.12
CA GLY A 27 1.10 -14.87 -4.44
C GLY A 27 1.33 -13.39 -4.11
N MET A 28 1.91 -12.64 -5.05
CA MET A 28 2.07 -11.19 -5.00
C MET A 28 0.96 -10.50 -5.83
N ALA A 29 0.22 -9.59 -5.21
CA ALA A 29 -0.73 -8.69 -5.86
C ALA A 29 -0.32 -7.23 -5.60
N SER A 30 -0.78 -6.28 -6.41
CA SER A 30 -0.46 -4.86 -6.21
C SER A 30 -1.63 -3.94 -6.57
N VAL A 31 -1.70 -2.79 -5.92
CA VAL A 31 -2.70 -1.73 -6.14
C VAL A 31 -1.99 -0.38 -6.30
N SER A 32 -2.46 0.44 -7.24
CA SER A 32 -1.88 1.75 -7.57
C SER A 32 -2.97 2.80 -7.81
N ASP A 33 -2.57 4.00 -8.24
CA ASP A 33 -3.49 5.02 -8.73
C ASP A 33 -3.92 4.69 -10.17
N TYR A 34 -5.21 4.36 -10.32
CA TYR A 34 -5.83 3.98 -11.59
C TYR A 34 -6.70 5.10 -12.18
N ARG A 35 -6.63 6.32 -11.63
CA ARG A 35 -7.52 7.44 -12.01
C ARG A 35 -7.21 8.06 -13.37
N PHE A 36 -6.04 7.77 -13.94
CA PHE A 36 -5.60 8.29 -15.24
C PHE A 36 -5.75 7.21 -16.31
N VAL A 37 -6.94 7.14 -16.92
CA VAL A 37 -7.29 6.17 -17.96
C VAL A 37 -6.67 6.58 -19.29
N THR A 38 -6.13 5.62 -20.02
CA THR A 38 -5.47 5.82 -21.33
C THR A 38 -6.19 5.11 -22.48
N SER A 39 -6.92 4.03 -22.20
CA SER A 39 -7.62 3.22 -23.20
C SER A 39 -8.64 2.28 -22.55
N LEU A 40 -9.68 1.90 -23.31
CA LEU A 40 -10.71 0.96 -22.87
C LEU A 40 -10.84 -0.21 -23.85
N ALA A 41 -11.22 -1.38 -23.36
CA ALA A 41 -11.50 -2.54 -24.20
C ALA A 41 -12.62 -3.40 -23.60
N GLU A 42 -13.52 -3.91 -24.45
CA GLU A 42 -14.60 -4.80 -24.03
C GLU A 42 -14.22 -6.29 -24.13
N GLY A 43 -14.48 -7.04 -23.06
CA GLY A 43 -14.78 -8.46 -23.11
C GLY A 43 -16.22 -8.75 -22.72
N SER A 44 -16.69 -9.97 -22.97
CA SER A 44 -18.05 -10.44 -22.64
C SER A 44 -18.51 -10.09 -21.21
N ARG A 45 -17.69 -10.40 -20.18
CA ARG A 45 -17.96 -10.07 -18.77
C ARG A 45 -17.32 -8.77 -18.29
N PHE A 46 -16.17 -8.38 -18.83
CA PHE A 46 -15.34 -7.31 -18.27
C PHE A 46 -15.19 -6.11 -19.20
N ILE A 47 -15.11 -4.91 -18.62
CA ILE A 47 -14.42 -3.78 -19.23
C ILE A 47 -12.97 -3.81 -18.74
N TYR A 48 -12.02 -3.85 -19.67
CA TYR A 48 -10.61 -3.70 -19.39
C TYR A 48 -10.24 -2.22 -19.48
N VAL A 49 -9.55 -1.71 -18.47
CA VAL A 49 -9.21 -0.29 -18.33
C VAL A 49 -7.69 -0.17 -18.29
N GLY A 50 -7.13 0.42 -19.35
CA GLY A 50 -5.72 0.78 -19.41
C GLY A 50 -5.52 2.09 -18.67
N THR A 51 -4.54 2.14 -17.77
CA THR A 51 -4.24 3.34 -16.97
C THR A 51 -2.73 3.54 -16.83
N THR A 52 -2.32 4.71 -16.33
CA THR A 52 -0.91 4.95 -15.96
C THR A 52 -0.43 4.06 -14.81
N GLY A 53 -1.33 3.63 -13.91
CA GLY A 53 -1.04 2.66 -12.85
C GLY A 53 -0.99 1.21 -13.32
N GLY A 54 -1.46 0.92 -14.53
CA GLY A 54 -1.49 -0.41 -15.15
C GLY A 54 -2.86 -0.82 -15.67
N LEU A 55 -3.10 -2.14 -15.77
CA LEU A 55 -4.35 -2.71 -16.28
C LEU A 55 -5.27 -3.12 -15.12
N VAL A 56 -6.51 -2.64 -15.13
CA VAL A 56 -7.57 -3.07 -14.20
C VAL A 56 -8.81 -3.57 -14.94
N ARG A 57 -9.68 -4.31 -14.24
CA ARG A 57 -10.86 -4.96 -14.81
C ARG A 57 -12.11 -4.55 -14.03
N TYR A 58 -13.11 -4.03 -14.73
CA TYR A 58 -14.44 -3.77 -14.19
C TYR A 58 -15.40 -4.88 -14.63
N ASP A 59 -16.08 -5.50 -13.67
CA ASP A 59 -17.05 -6.57 -13.89
C ASP A 59 -18.43 -5.98 -14.18
N LYS A 60 -18.96 -6.25 -15.39
CA LYS A 60 -20.28 -5.75 -15.81
C LYS A 60 -21.44 -6.48 -15.12
N VAL A 61 -21.21 -7.64 -14.52
CA VAL A 61 -22.23 -8.46 -13.85
C VAL A 61 -22.30 -8.14 -12.37
N ASP A 62 -21.14 -8.08 -11.70
CA ASP A 62 -21.04 -7.73 -10.28
C ASP A 62 -21.05 -6.19 -10.05
N GLU A 63 -21.03 -5.39 -11.12
CA GLU A 63 -20.94 -3.91 -11.14
C GLU A 63 -19.78 -3.28 -10.33
N ARG A 64 -18.68 -4.03 -10.12
CA ARG A 64 -17.50 -3.62 -9.34
C ARG A 64 -16.19 -3.81 -10.10
N PHE A 65 -15.12 -3.16 -9.65
CA PHE A 65 -13.77 -3.53 -10.07
C PHE A 65 -13.34 -4.85 -9.43
N LEU A 66 -12.56 -5.65 -10.14
CA LEU A 66 -11.87 -6.78 -9.54
C LEU A 66 -10.53 -6.33 -8.98
N PHE A 67 -10.36 -6.47 -7.67
CA PHE A 67 -9.03 -6.40 -7.07
C PHE A 67 -8.12 -7.47 -7.71
N PRO A 68 -6.85 -7.16 -8.06
CA PRO A 68 -5.97 -8.06 -8.83
C PRO A 68 -5.46 -9.28 -8.03
N TYR A 69 -6.36 -10.18 -7.64
CA TYR A 69 -6.09 -11.45 -6.97
C TYR A 69 -6.36 -12.68 -7.84
N ASP A 70 -7.01 -12.53 -9.01
CA ASP A 70 -7.52 -13.66 -9.78
C ASP A 70 -6.46 -14.24 -10.72
N TYR A 71 -6.47 -15.58 -10.87
CA TYR A 71 -5.45 -16.44 -11.50
C TYR A 71 -4.80 -15.99 -12.82
N LEU A 72 -5.43 -15.10 -13.60
CA LEU A 72 -4.78 -14.44 -14.74
C LEU A 72 -3.57 -13.59 -14.29
N ASP A 73 -3.70 -12.90 -13.16
CA ASP A 73 -2.79 -11.87 -12.68
C ASP A 73 -1.39 -12.44 -12.33
N VAL A 74 -1.32 -13.71 -11.89
CA VAL A 74 -0.07 -14.44 -11.63
C VAL A 74 0.70 -14.76 -12.93
N ALA A 75 -0.01 -14.98 -14.04
CA ALA A 75 0.61 -15.17 -15.37
C ALA A 75 0.99 -13.85 -16.05
N ILE A 76 0.64 -12.71 -15.43
CA ILE A 76 0.67 -11.36 -16.00
C ILE A 76 1.66 -10.44 -15.24
N GLY A 77 2.37 -10.96 -14.22
CA GLY A 77 3.04 -10.20 -13.13
C GLY A 77 3.99 -9.02 -13.47
N GLY A 78 4.38 -8.78 -14.72
CA GLY A 78 5.06 -7.54 -15.14
C GLY A 78 4.15 -6.41 -15.63
N ILE A 79 2.86 -6.67 -15.85
CA ILE A 79 1.96 -5.85 -16.69
C ILE A 79 0.98 -5.03 -15.84
N ILE A 80 0.49 -5.60 -14.74
CA ILE A 80 -0.45 -4.96 -13.79
C ILE A 80 0.14 -3.65 -13.23
N ASN A 81 1.47 -3.55 -13.20
CA ASN A 81 2.23 -2.43 -12.66
C ASN A 81 2.97 -1.60 -13.76
N SER A 82 2.73 -1.91 -15.04
CA SER A 82 3.34 -1.20 -16.18
C SER A 82 2.32 -0.25 -16.82
N PRO A 83 2.61 1.07 -16.93
CA PRO A 83 1.71 2.03 -17.56
C PRO A 83 1.21 1.54 -18.93
N VAL A 84 -0.11 1.41 -19.06
CA VAL A 84 -0.78 0.99 -20.30
C VAL A 84 -0.91 2.20 -21.21
N LYS A 85 -0.52 2.03 -22.48
CA LYS A 85 -0.67 3.04 -23.54
C LYS A 85 -1.97 2.82 -24.30
N GLU A 86 -2.21 1.57 -24.70
CA GLU A 86 -3.31 1.20 -25.57
C GLU A 86 -3.77 -0.23 -25.28
N LEU A 87 -5.09 -0.44 -25.37
CA LEU A 87 -5.74 -1.74 -25.36
C LEU A 87 -6.41 -1.96 -26.70
N SER A 88 -6.32 -3.17 -27.24
CA SER A 88 -7.10 -3.59 -28.41
C SER A 88 -7.53 -5.04 -28.26
N VAL A 89 -8.66 -5.41 -28.87
CA VAL A 89 -9.16 -6.79 -28.82
C VAL A 89 -9.38 -7.29 -30.25
N SER A 90 -8.76 -8.41 -30.58
CA SER A 90 -8.95 -9.11 -31.86
C SER A 90 -8.77 -10.61 -31.68
N ASP A 91 -9.43 -11.43 -32.49
CA ASP A 91 -9.26 -12.90 -32.52
C ASP A 91 -9.42 -13.59 -31.14
N ASN A 92 -10.37 -13.13 -30.31
CA ASN A 92 -10.54 -13.55 -28.91
C ASN A 92 -9.28 -13.34 -28.04
N ARG A 93 -8.53 -12.27 -28.29
CA ARG A 93 -7.36 -11.87 -27.50
C ARG A 93 -7.35 -10.38 -27.19
N LEU A 94 -7.18 -10.04 -25.92
CA LEU A 94 -6.81 -8.69 -25.49
C LEU A 94 -5.31 -8.51 -25.72
N LYS A 95 -4.94 -7.52 -26.52
CA LYS A 95 -3.57 -7.01 -26.65
C LYS A 95 -3.42 -5.81 -25.72
N VAL A 96 -2.35 -5.81 -24.94
CA VAL A 96 -2.01 -4.76 -23.97
C VAL A 96 -0.68 -4.16 -24.37
N GLU A 97 -0.67 -2.90 -24.79
CA GLU A 97 0.57 -2.16 -25.07
C GLU A 97 0.93 -1.31 -23.86
N THR A 98 2.17 -1.44 -23.39
CA THR A 98 2.65 -0.74 -22.18
C THR A 98 3.92 0.07 -22.46
N SER A 99 4.45 0.73 -21.43
CA SER A 99 5.79 1.31 -21.47
C SER A 99 6.93 0.28 -21.51
N THR A 100 6.70 -0.96 -21.07
CA THR A 100 7.73 -2.01 -20.92
C THR A 100 7.69 -3.09 -21.99
N GLY A 101 6.54 -3.29 -22.65
CA GLY A 101 6.37 -4.27 -23.72
C GLY A 101 4.92 -4.40 -24.21
N THR A 102 4.72 -5.33 -25.14
CA THR A 102 3.40 -5.72 -25.66
C THR A 102 3.07 -7.12 -25.19
N TYR A 103 1.84 -7.30 -24.69
CA TYR A 103 1.38 -8.55 -24.10
C TYR A 103 0.02 -8.94 -24.69
N SER A 104 -0.36 -10.21 -24.60
CA SER A 104 -1.61 -10.68 -25.19
C SER A 104 -2.23 -11.86 -24.45
N PHE A 105 -3.51 -11.77 -24.12
CA PHE A 105 -4.25 -12.73 -23.28
C PHE A 105 -5.52 -13.21 -23.98
N PRO A 106 -5.90 -14.50 -23.85
CA PRO A 106 -7.19 -14.96 -24.34
C PRO A 106 -8.32 -14.28 -23.57
N VAL A 107 -9.31 -13.76 -24.29
CA VAL A 107 -10.54 -13.17 -23.73
C VAL A 107 -11.75 -13.60 -24.54
N SER A 108 -12.87 -13.84 -23.87
CA SER A 108 -14.13 -14.11 -24.57
C SER A 108 -14.76 -12.79 -25.01
N LEU A 109 -14.85 -12.56 -26.31
CA LEU A 109 -15.48 -11.37 -26.90
C LEU A 109 -17.03 -11.43 -26.83
N PRO A 110 -17.72 -10.28 -26.84
CA PRO A 110 -19.12 -10.21 -27.26
C PRO A 110 -19.26 -10.55 -28.76
N PHE A 111 -20.48 -10.84 -29.22
CA PHE A 111 -20.74 -11.19 -30.63
C PHE A 111 -20.55 -10.02 -31.62
N ASP A 112 -20.55 -8.78 -31.12
CA ASP A 112 -20.42 -7.55 -31.89
C ASP A 112 -19.65 -6.57 -31.00
N SER A 113 -18.37 -6.30 -31.31
CA SER A 113 -17.51 -5.41 -30.52
C SER A 113 -17.19 -4.15 -31.32
N THR A 114 -17.79 -3.02 -30.92
CA THR A 114 -17.49 -1.71 -31.51
C THR A 114 -16.15 -1.16 -31.03
N SER A 115 -15.43 -0.46 -31.90
CA SER A 115 -14.18 0.23 -31.58
C SER A 115 -14.39 1.44 -30.66
N ASP A 116 -13.32 1.82 -29.95
CA ASP A 116 -13.20 3.09 -29.22
C ASP A 116 -13.47 4.27 -30.18
N ASP A 117 -14.48 5.10 -29.89
CA ASP A 117 -14.82 6.26 -30.72
C ASP A 117 -15.53 7.32 -29.85
N CYS A 118 -14.74 8.25 -29.29
CA CYS A 118 -15.29 9.38 -28.55
C CYS A 118 -16.02 10.34 -29.51
N PRO A 119 -17.27 10.76 -29.20
CA PRO A 119 -17.99 11.70 -30.05
C PRO A 119 -17.34 13.09 -30.04
N GLU A 120 -17.40 13.81 -31.15
CA GLU A 120 -16.93 15.20 -31.26
C GLU A 120 -17.60 16.15 -30.24
N SER A 121 -18.81 15.80 -29.80
CA SER A 121 -19.50 16.49 -28.71
C SER A 121 -20.34 15.51 -27.90
N PHE A 122 -20.23 15.61 -26.58
CA PHE A 122 -20.94 14.74 -25.66
C PHE A 122 -22.36 15.26 -25.36
N PRO A 123 -23.34 14.36 -25.16
CA PRO A 123 -24.67 14.76 -24.71
C PRO A 123 -24.64 15.27 -23.27
N GLY A 124 -25.73 15.92 -22.84
CA GLY A 124 -25.91 16.42 -21.48
C GLY A 124 -26.06 15.30 -20.44
N TYR A 125 -24.94 14.67 -20.06
CA TYR A 125 -24.87 13.79 -18.90
C TYR A 125 -24.98 14.59 -17.60
N ILE A 126 -25.59 13.97 -16.59
CA ILE A 126 -25.79 14.53 -15.26
C ILE A 126 -24.85 13.79 -14.30
N PRO A 127 -23.71 14.40 -13.91
CA PRO A 127 -22.78 13.82 -12.96
C PRO A 127 -23.31 13.90 -11.51
N PRO A 128 -22.66 13.24 -10.54
CA PRO A 128 -23.07 13.33 -9.14
C PRO A 128 -22.85 14.75 -8.57
N PRO A 129 -23.49 15.09 -7.42
CA PRO A 129 -23.30 16.37 -6.75
C PRO A 129 -21.81 16.69 -6.50
N GLY A 130 -21.42 17.94 -6.73
CA GLY A 130 -20.03 18.38 -6.64
C GLY A 130 -19.28 18.37 -7.98
N TYR A 131 -19.92 17.90 -9.05
CA TYR A 131 -19.35 17.89 -10.40
C TYR A 131 -20.28 18.56 -11.42
N PHE A 132 -19.71 18.99 -12.55
CA PHE A 132 -20.43 19.32 -13.76
C PHE A 132 -19.71 18.70 -14.97
N PHE A 133 -20.48 18.27 -15.97
CA PHE A 133 -19.95 17.62 -17.17
C PHE A 133 -20.25 18.49 -18.39
N ARG A 134 -19.21 18.78 -19.17
CA ARG A 134 -19.26 19.74 -20.27
C ARG A 134 -19.35 19.03 -21.65
N PRO A 135 -20.00 19.63 -22.66
CA PRO A 135 -20.13 19.03 -24.00
C PRO A 135 -18.82 18.82 -24.77
N ASP A 136 -17.71 19.42 -24.33
CA ASP A 136 -16.34 19.20 -24.83
C ASP A 136 -15.68 17.94 -24.23
N GLY A 137 -16.41 17.16 -23.42
CA GLY A 137 -15.92 15.90 -22.86
C GLY A 137 -15.08 16.08 -21.60
N VAL A 138 -15.32 17.13 -20.82
CA VAL A 138 -14.60 17.38 -19.57
C VAL A 138 -15.54 17.30 -18.39
N LEU A 139 -15.19 16.46 -17.42
CA LEU A 139 -15.78 16.46 -16.08
C LEU A 139 -14.99 17.48 -15.24
N SER A 140 -15.68 18.40 -14.56
CA SER A 140 -15.05 19.39 -13.68
C SER A 140 -15.66 19.31 -12.28
N ASP A 141 -14.88 19.59 -11.23
CA ASP A 141 -15.36 19.67 -9.84
C ASP A 141 -15.67 21.12 -9.41
N MET A 142 -16.14 21.30 -8.15
CA MET A 142 -16.40 22.63 -7.57
C MET A 142 -15.14 23.47 -7.32
N HIS A 143 -13.95 22.87 -7.34
CA HIS A 143 -12.66 23.54 -7.20
C HIS A 143 -12.04 23.95 -8.55
N LEU A 144 -12.74 23.66 -9.66
CA LEU A 144 -12.34 23.93 -11.04
C LEU A 144 -11.16 23.07 -11.52
N HIS A 145 -10.98 21.88 -10.94
CA HIS A 145 -10.13 20.87 -11.54
C HIS A 145 -10.85 20.24 -12.74
N ASP A 146 -10.14 20.15 -13.87
CA ASP A 146 -10.65 19.58 -15.12
C ASP A 146 -10.11 18.16 -15.32
N TYR A 147 -11.03 17.21 -15.52
CA TYR A 147 -10.78 15.79 -15.75
C TYR A 147 -11.29 15.43 -17.17
N PRO A 148 -10.48 15.65 -18.22
CA PRO A 148 -10.90 15.38 -19.59
C PRO A 148 -11.11 13.88 -19.81
N VAL A 149 -12.11 13.54 -20.63
CA VAL A 149 -12.34 12.19 -21.14
C VAL A 149 -11.24 11.83 -22.13
N THR A 150 -10.66 10.64 -21.97
CA THR A 150 -9.50 10.15 -22.72
C THR A 150 -9.77 8.90 -23.54
N ALA A 151 -10.84 8.16 -23.24
CA ALA A 151 -11.25 6.94 -23.96
C ALA A 151 -12.77 6.73 -23.82
N CYS A 152 -13.43 6.17 -24.84
CA CYS A 152 -14.89 6.04 -24.89
C CYS A 152 -15.33 4.69 -25.45
N LEU A 153 -15.93 3.86 -24.60
CA LEU A 153 -16.41 2.54 -24.97
C LEU A 153 -17.92 2.45 -24.74
N THR A 154 -18.67 2.01 -25.75
CA THR A 154 -20.05 1.55 -25.57
C THR A 154 -20.04 0.03 -25.52
N ASP A 155 -20.61 -0.56 -24.48
CA ASP A 155 -20.66 -2.02 -24.29
C ASP A 155 -21.77 -2.66 -25.15
N PHE A 156 -21.76 -3.99 -25.29
CA PHE A 156 -22.72 -4.70 -26.15
C PHE A 156 -24.19 -4.57 -25.71
N ILE A 157 -24.47 -4.08 -24.50
CA ILE A 157 -25.83 -3.79 -23.99
C ILE A 157 -26.16 -2.29 -23.97
N GLY A 158 -25.29 -1.44 -24.51
CA GLY A 158 -25.49 0.00 -24.70
C GLY A 158 -25.14 0.89 -23.52
N ASN A 159 -24.50 0.36 -22.46
CA ASN A 159 -23.90 1.22 -21.44
C ASN A 159 -22.68 1.93 -22.01
N LYS A 160 -22.42 3.14 -21.53
CA LYS A 160 -21.26 3.93 -21.96
C LYS A 160 -20.26 4.02 -20.83
N PHE A 161 -19.02 3.75 -21.13
CA PHE A 161 -17.87 3.85 -20.24
C PHE A 161 -16.94 4.95 -20.77
N LEU A 162 -16.60 5.91 -19.91
CA LEU A 162 -15.72 7.02 -20.25
C LEU A 162 -14.49 6.95 -19.34
N GLY A 163 -13.31 6.78 -19.92
CA GLY A 163 -12.06 6.95 -19.20
C GLY A 163 -11.77 8.43 -19.02
N THR A 164 -11.25 8.85 -17.86
CA THR A 164 -10.82 10.22 -17.62
C THR A 164 -9.36 10.32 -17.21
N TRP A 165 -8.79 11.51 -17.39
CA TRP A 165 -7.52 11.89 -16.80
C TRP A 165 -7.72 12.50 -15.40
N GLY A 166 -7.88 11.65 -14.38
CA GLY A 166 -7.82 12.03 -12.95
C GLY A 166 -9.05 11.70 -12.09
N LYS A 167 -10.13 11.16 -12.66
CA LYS A 167 -11.28 10.61 -11.89
C LYS A 167 -11.62 9.16 -12.25
N GLY A 168 -10.73 8.47 -12.97
CA GLY A 168 -10.88 7.05 -13.31
C GLY A 168 -11.95 6.79 -14.35
N LEU A 169 -12.71 5.72 -14.14
CA LEU A 169 -13.76 5.28 -15.04
C LEU A 169 -15.11 5.90 -14.65
N LEU A 170 -15.82 6.44 -15.64
CA LEU A 170 -17.20 6.89 -15.52
C LEU A 170 -18.12 5.94 -16.27
N ARG A 171 -19.37 5.82 -15.83
CA ARG A 171 -20.39 4.97 -16.48
C ARG A 171 -21.70 5.70 -16.64
N VAL A 172 -22.36 5.51 -17.79
CA VAL A 172 -23.76 5.90 -18.02
C VAL A 172 -24.51 4.63 -18.44
N LYS A 173 -25.56 4.25 -17.70
CA LYS A 173 -26.37 3.06 -18.04
C LYS A 173 -27.19 3.31 -19.32
N ASN A 174 -27.41 2.26 -20.10
CA ASN A 174 -28.16 2.35 -21.36
C ASN A 174 -29.54 3.02 -21.16
N GLY A 175 -29.91 3.92 -22.07
CA GLY A 175 -31.15 4.70 -22.02
C GLY A 175 -31.18 5.82 -20.97
N GLY A 176 -30.15 5.92 -20.11
CA GLY A 176 -30.01 6.98 -19.10
C GLY A 176 -29.08 8.11 -19.55
N ASN A 177 -29.03 9.15 -18.71
CA ASN A 177 -28.03 10.22 -18.79
C ASN A 177 -27.36 10.52 -17.43
N LEU A 178 -27.70 9.77 -16.37
CA LEU A 178 -26.98 9.83 -15.11
C LEU A 178 -25.59 9.22 -15.30
N LEU A 179 -24.58 9.94 -14.85
CA LEU A 179 -23.18 9.55 -14.91
C LEU A 179 -22.72 9.14 -13.52
N ASP A 180 -22.32 7.88 -13.39
CA ASP A 180 -21.69 7.32 -12.20
C ASP A 180 -20.17 7.54 -12.29
N VAL A 181 -19.55 8.01 -11.21
CA VAL A 181 -18.09 7.90 -11.02
C VAL A 181 -17.83 6.53 -10.40
N LEU A 182 -16.91 5.74 -10.94
CA LEU A 182 -16.54 4.43 -10.42
C LEU A 182 -15.14 4.51 -9.78
N PRO A 183 -15.02 4.91 -8.50
CA PRO A 183 -13.73 5.03 -7.84
C PRO A 183 -13.11 3.65 -7.60
N PHE A 184 -11.80 3.54 -7.83
CA PHE A 184 -11.03 2.33 -7.57
C PHE A 184 -9.53 2.64 -7.50
N GLY A 185 -8.81 1.91 -6.64
CA GLY A 185 -7.39 2.13 -6.42
C GLY A 185 -7.10 3.33 -5.53
N LEU A 186 -5.85 3.82 -5.63
CA LEU A 186 -5.30 4.76 -4.67
C LEU A 186 -5.50 6.23 -5.06
N ALA A 187 -5.61 7.09 -4.04
CA ALA A 187 -5.61 8.55 -4.11
C ALA A 187 -4.26 9.12 -4.60
N SER A 188 -3.19 8.34 -4.47
CA SER A 188 -1.85 8.64 -4.95
C SER A 188 -1.10 7.32 -5.15
N PRO A 189 -0.17 7.21 -6.13
CA PRO A 189 0.75 6.09 -6.19
C PRO A 189 1.74 6.08 -5.01
N VAL A 190 1.86 7.16 -4.23
CA VAL A 190 2.76 7.20 -3.08
C VAL A 190 2.04 6.65 -1.85
N VAL A 191 2.49 5.50 -1.36
CA VAL A 191 1.99 4.85 -0.13
C VAL A 191 3.10 4.85 0.92
N ASP A 192 2.92 5.68 1.94
CA ASP A 192 3.80 5.77 3.11
C ASP A 192 3.31 4.91 4.26
N ASN A 193 1.99 4.79 4.41
CA ASN A 193 1.33 4.08 5.50
C ASN A 193 0.17 3.21 5.02
N ILE A 194 0.01 2.06 5.65
CA ILE A 194 -1.10 1.13 5.42
C ILE A 194 -1.58 0.62 6.77
N CYS A 195 -2.86 0.78 7.07
CA CYS A 195 -3.50 0.20 8.25
C CYS A 195 -4.64 -0.73 7.80
N VAL A 196 -4.75 -1.90 8.41
CA VAL A 196 -5.69 -2.94 7.98
C VAL A 196 -6.52 -3.41 9.18
N SER A 197 -7.82 -3.52 8.97
CA SER A 197 -8.81 -4.10 9.88
C SER A 197 -9.72 -5.06 9.11
N ASP A 198 -10.65 -5.71 9.81
CA ASP A 198 -11.61 -6.62 9.17
C ASP A 198 -12.57 -5.87 8.23
N ASP A 199 -13.01 -4.67 8.62
CA ASP A 199 -13.95 -3.83 7.85
C ASP A 199 -13.26 -2.94 6.81
N TYR A 200 -12.09 -2.38 7.16
CA TYR A 200 -11.43 -1.30 6.41
C TYR A 200 -9.94 -1.56 6.17
N THR A 201 -9.48 -1.22 4.96
CA THR A 201 -8.06 -0.99 4.67
C THR A 201 -7.85 0.48 4.35
N VAL A 202 -6.90 1.13 5.02
CA VAL A 202 -6.54 2.54 4.78
C VAL A 202 -5.14 2.59 4.18
N PHE A 203 -5.01 3.22 3.03
CA PHE A 203 -3.74 3.58 2.41
C PHE A 203 -3.55 5.09 2.53
N ALA A 204 -2.39 5.55 2.97
CA ALA A 204 -2.08 6.97 3.09
C ALA A 204 -0.66 7.26 2.61
N GLY A 205 -0.45 8.44 2.04
CA GLY A 205 0.85 8.92 1.61
C GLY A 205 0.75 10.25 0.87
N GLU A 206 1.89 10.73 0.39
CA GLU A 206 1.96 12.03 -0.30
C GLU A 206 0.96 12.12 -1.48
N GLY A 207 -0.02 13.02 -1.37
CA GLY A 207 -1.05 13.28 -2.39
C GLY A 207 -2.42 12.64 -2.12
N GLY A 208 -2.61 11.89 -1.02
CA GLY A 208 -3.96 11.57 -0.54
C GLY A 208 -4.10 10.35 0.36
N ILE A 209 -5.34 10.13 0.80
CA ILE A 209 -5.78 9.00 1.63
C ILE A 209 -6.85 8.22 0.87
N THR A 210 -6.73 6.89 0.86
CA THR A 210 -7.75 5.96 0.36
C THR A 210 -8.26 5.10 1.50
N VAL A 211 -9.58 4.99 1.61
CA VAL A 211 -10.27 4.05 2.51
C VAL A 211 -11.03 3.04 1.66
N TRP A 212 -10.72 1.77 1.83
CA TRP A 212 -11.40 0.65 1.18
C TRP A 212 -12.30 -0.06 2.21
N GLU A 213 -13.62 0.06 2.05
CA GLU A 213 -14.59 -0.74 2.81
C GLU A 213 -14.68 -2.13 2.18
N ARG A 214 -14.16 -3.13 2.90
CA ARG A 214 -13.78 -4.44 2.33
C ARG A 214 -14.97 -5.33 2.01
N GLU A 215 -16.02 -5.29 2.81
CA GLU A 215 -17.24 -6.09 2.59
C GLU A 215 -18.03 -5.62 1.36
N LYS A 216 -18.12 -4.29 1.19
CA LYS A 216 -18.90 -3.66 0.10
C LYS A 216 -18.07 -3.37 -1.15
N ASP A 217 -16.75 -3.49 -1.06
CA ASP A 217 -15.78 -3.12 -2.09
C ASP A 217 -15.91 -1.65 -2.54
N ILE A 218 -16.14 -0.75 -1.58
CA ILE A 218 -16.25 0.69 -1.80
C ILE A 218 -14.88 1.34 -1.56
N TRP A 219 -14.49 2.20 -2.50
CA TRP A 219 -13.20 2.90 -2.53
C TRP A 219 -13.44 4.39 -2.37
N ASP A 220 -13.24 4.91 -1.17
CA ASP A 220 -13.30 6.35 -0.89
C ASP A 220 -11.91 6.98 -1.02
N ILE A 221 -11.84 8.12 -1.71
CA ILE A 221 -10.60 8.85 -1.97
C ILE A 221 -10.73 10.26 -1.39
N PHE A 222 -9.73 10.66 -0.62
CA PHE A 222 -9.68 11.91 0.13
C PHE A 222 -8.34 12.61 -0.14
N GLN A 223 -8.38 13.90 -0.41
CA GLN A 223 -7.20 14.74 -0.62
C GLN A 223 -7.36 16.03 0.19
N ALA A 224 -6.27 16.55 0.76
CA ALA A 224 -6.30 17.72 1.65
C ALA A 224 -6.82 18.99 0.93
N GLU A 225 -6.55 19.11 -0.38
CA GLU A 225 -7.06 20.20 -1.22
C GLU A 225 -8.61 20.28 -1.24
N ASP A 226 -9.28 19.13 -1.19
CA ASP A 226 -10.75 19.03 -1.21
C ASP A 226 -11.39 19.14 0.20
N ILE A 227 -10.60 19.04 1.27
CA ILE A 227 -11.09 18.77 2.63
C ILE A 227 -10.51 19.78 3.63
N PRO A 228 -11.23 20.89 3.93
CA PRO A 228 -10.75 21.94 4.84
C PRO A 228 -10.43 21.52 6.29
N SER A 229 -10.77 20.29 6.69
CA SER A 229 -10.45 19.71 8.02
C SER A 229 -9.31 18.69 7.98
N LEU A 230 -8.72 18.43 6.81
CA LEU A 230 -7.51 17.65 6.59
C LEU A 230 -6.39 18.64 6.20
N PRO A 231 -5.50 19.03 7.13
CA PRO A 231 -4.53 20.11 6.90
C PRO A 231 -3.34 19.72 6.00
N THR A 232 -3.14 18.44 5.72
CA THR A 232 -2.05 17.89 4.90
C THR A 232 -2.42 16.50 4.43
N ASP A 233 -1.93 16.09 3.26
CA ASP A 233 -1.95 14.69 2.81
C ASP A 233 -0.84 13.85 3.48
N ARG A 234 0.12 14.53 4.14
CA ARG A 234 1.26 13.87 4.77
C ARG A 234 0.86 13.24 6.10
N VAL A 235 0.67 11.92 6.06
CA VAL A 235 0.35 11.07 7.20
C VAL A 235 1.59 10.29 7.63
N GLU A 236 2.03 10.50 8.87
CA GLU A 236 3.19 9.81 9.45
C GLU A 236 2.82 8.44 10.02
N ASP A 237 1.58 8.23 10.51
CA ASP A 237 1.06 6.93 10.96
C ASP A 237 -0.49 6.87 10.95
N VAL A 238 -1.07 5.67 10.87
CA VAL A 238 -2.52 5.42 10.76
C VAL A 238 -2.98 4.32 11.72
N LEU A 239 -4.03 4.60 12.50
CA LEU A 239 -4.67 3.62 13.38
C LEU A 239 -6.19 3.56 13.16
N ILE A 240 -6.75 2.35 13.08
CA ILE A 240 -8.20 2.12 12.92
C ILE A 240 -8.79 1.63 14.25
N MET A 241 -9.92 2.21 14.67
CA MET A 241 -10.67 1.79 15.85
C MET A 241 -12.18 1.84 15.54
N GLY A 242 -12.73 0.70 15.12
CA GLY A 242 -14.10 0.62 14.59
C GLY A 242 -14.27 1.52 13.37
N ASP A 243 -15.37 2.28 13.32
CA ASP A 243 -15.67 3.24 12.25
C ASP A 243 -14.82 4.53 12.27
N THR A 244 -13.82 4.65 13.16
CA THR A 244 -12.95 5.84 13.26
C THR A 244 -11.50 5.52 12.87
N VAL A 245 -10.96 6.30 11.94
CA VAL A 245 -9.54 6.27 11.56
C VAL A 245 -8.82 7.48 12.17
N PHE A 246 -7.65 7.24 12.76
CA PHE A 246 -6.76 8.21 13.35
C PHE A 246 -5.53 8.36 12.47
N PHE A 247 -5.15 9.60 12.15
CA PHE A 247 -3.98 9.95 11.38
C PHE A 247 -3.05 10.80 12.23
N ALA A 248 -1.81 10.34 12.42
CA ALA A 248 -0.72 11.19 12.88
C ALA A 248 -0.25 12.06 11.71
N THR A 249 -0.24 13.38 11.90
CA THR A 249 0.22 14.33 10.89
C THR A 249 1.16 15.36 11.50
N GLU A 250 1.87 16.09 10.63
CA GLU A 250 2.71 17.23 11.05
C GLU A 250 1.91 18.36 11.74
N PHE A 251 0.58 18.38 11.54
CA PHE A 251 -0.36 19.35 12.12
C PHE A 251 -1.24 18.77 13.23
N GLY A 252 -0.85 17.65 13.84
CA GLY A 252 -1.59 17.01 14.94
C GLY A 252 -2.40 15.77 14.55
N LEU A 253 -3.21 15.32 15.50
CA LEU A 253 -4.11 14.19 15.30
C LEU A 253 -5.31 14.61 14.44
N VAL A 254 -5.51 13.94 13.31
CA VAL A 254 -6.72 14.06 12.49
C VAL A 254 -7.53 12.78 12.64
N THR A 255 -8.86 12.91 12.68
CA THR A 255 -9.78 11.77 12.78
C THR A 255 -10.77 11.77 11.63
N LEU A 256 -11.06 10.61 11.05
CA LEU A 256 -12.11 10.37 10.06
C LEU A 256 -13.19 9.45 10.64
N ASP A 257 -14.42 9.94 10.67
CA ASP A 257 -15.63 9.13 10.87
C ASP A 257 -16.02 8.53 9.51
N VAL A 258 -15.63 7.27 9.26
CA VAL A 258 -15.71 6.65 7.91
C VAL A 258 -17.16 6.59 7.44
N ARG A 259 -18.10 6.23 8.32
CA ARG A 259 -19.55 6.18 8.03
C ARG A 259 -20.14 7.52 7.58
N LYS A 260 -19.49 8.64 7.90
CA LYS A 260 -19.94 10.00 7.56
C LYS A 260 -19.03 10.73 6.59
N GLY A 261 -17.92 10.12 6.16
CA GLY A 261 -16.87 10.78 5.37
C GLY A 261 -16.30 12.05 6.03
N ARG A 262 -16.36 12.16 7.36
CA ARG A 262 -16.16 13.45 8.06
C ARG A 262 -14.84 13.50 8.82
N PHE A 263 -13.95 14.38 8.38
CA PHE A 263 -12.70 14.70 9.05
C PHE A 263 -12.89 15.69 10.21
N LYS A 264 -12.05 15.56 11.24
CA LYS A 264 -11.91 16.48 12.39
C LYS A 264 -10.44 16.56 12.80
N THR A 265 -9.85 17.75 12.74
CA THR A 265 -8.55 18.05 13.35
C THR A 265 -8.70 18.21 14.86
N CYS A 266 -7.92 17.48 15.65
CA CYS A 266 -7.88 17.64 17.10
C CYS A 266 -6.93 18.78 17.48
N ARG A 267 -7.15 19.43 18.63
CA ARG A 267 -6.37 20.59 19.08
C ARG A 267 -6.02 20.50 20.57
N PRO A 268 -4.89 21.08 21.00
CA PRO A 268 -3.86 21.76 20.20
C PRO A 268 -3.10 20.82 19.26
N ALA A 269 -2.60 21.40 18.16
CA ALA A 269 -1.78 20.70 17.17
C ALA A 269 -0.35 20.51 17.68
N VAL A 270 0.19 19.31 17.52
CA VAL A 270 1.59 18.93 17.81
C VAL A 270 2.00 17.95 16.72
N GLU A 271 3.19 18.11 16.11
CA GLU A 271 3.71 17.14 15.12
C GLU A 271 3.73 15.74 15.75
N LEU A 272 2.95 14.81 15.17
CA LEU A 272 2.87 13.42 15.59
C LEU A 272 3.66 12.53 14.65
N THR A 273 4.35 11.54 15.20
CA THR A 273 5.26 10.65 14.44
C THR A 273 4.81 9.20 14.38
N SER A 274 3.95 8.77 15.31
CA SER A 274 3.55 7.37 15.53
C SER A 274 2.35 7.32 16.48
N LEU A 275 1.53 6.27 16.41
CA LEU A 275 0.31 6.03 17.18
C LEU A 275 0.29 4.62 17.79
N ALA A 276 -0.13 4.52 19.05
CA ALA A 276 -0.41 3.25 19.71
C ALA A 276 -1.70 3.33 20.53
N LEU A 277 -2.66 2.45 20.26
CA LEU A 277 -3.89 2.35 21.05
C LEU A 277 -3.69 1.37 22.23
N VAL A 278 -3.90 1.86 23.45
CA VAL A 278 -3.89 1.05 24.67
C VAL A 278 -5.25 1.19 25.36
N LYS A 279 -6.10 0.17 25.20
CA LYS A 279 -7.52 0.22 25.62
C LYS A 279 -8.20 1.42 24.94
N ASP A 280 -8.76 2.35 25.70
CA ASP A 280 -9.43 3.56 25.21
C ASP A 280 -8.51 4.80 25.22
N THR A 281 -7.19 4.62 25.23
CA THR A 281 -6.20 5.72 25.26
C THR A 281 -5.25 5.61 24.08
N LEU A 282 -5.22 6.64 23.25
CA LEU A 282 -4.34 6.75 22.10
C LEU A 282 -3.06 7.49 22.52
N TRP A 283 -1.95 6.78 22.50
CA TRP A 283 -0.62 7.31 22.74
C TRP A 283 0.02 7.69 21.42
N ALA A 284 0.69 8.83 21.37
CA ALA A 284 1.33 9.31 20.15
C ALA A 284 2.76 9.81 20.44
N GLY A 285 3.70 9.41 19.58
CA GLY A 285 5.04 9.99 19.57
C GLY A 285 5.01 11.42 19.04
N THR A 286 5.83 12.31 19.60
CA THR A 286 6.05 13.66 19.06
C THR A 286 7.53 13.93 18.85
N THR A 287 7.86 15.08 18.25
CA THR A 287 9.24 15.54 18.07
C THR A 287 9.95 15.98 19.35
N ASP A 288 9.22 16.15 20.46
CA ASP A 288 9.70 16.73 21.70
C ASP A 288 9.12 16.08 22.98
N GLY A 289 8.54 14.89 22.86
CA GLY A 289 7.74 14.29 23.92
C GLY A 289 6.78 13.23 23.43
N ILE A 290 5.68 13.10 24.18
CA ILE A 290 4.56 12.20 23.91
C ILE A 290 3.27 13.00 24.07
N ALA A 291 2.30 12.72 23.20
CA ALA A 291 0.93 13.20 23.31
C ALA A 291 0.01 12.03 23.68
N VAL A 292 -0.92 12.26 24.59
CA VAL A 292 -1.89 11.26 25.04
C VAL A 292 -3.29 11.80 24.76
N TYR A 293 -4.04 11.10 23.92
CA TYR A 293 -5.41 11.44 23.57
C TYR A 293 -6.38 10.42 24.16
N SER A 294 -7.57 10.90 24.59
CA SER A 294 -8.71 10.00 24.76
C SER A 294 -9.13 9.43 23.39
N SER A 295 -9.73 8.23 23.36
CA SER A 295 -10.14 7.57 22.12
C SER A 295 -11.20 8.31 21.29
N ASP A 296 -11.83 9.37 21.82
CA ASP A 296 -12.71 10.29 21.09
C ASP A 296 -11.96 11.51 20.47
N GLY A 297 -10.65 11.62 20.70
CA GLY A 297 -9.81 12.73 20.29
C GLY A 297 -10.24 14.07 20.90
N VAL A 298 -10.87 14.09 22.08
CA VAL A 298 -11.34 15.32 22.76
C VAL A 298 -10.35 15.79 23.82
N SER A 299 -9.85 14.90 24.66
CA SER A 299 -8.89 15.22 25.72
C SER A 299 -7.46 15.02 25.21
N LEU A 300 -6.56 15.92 25.57
CA LEU A 300 -5.13 15.82 25.26
C LEU A 300 -4.28 16.20 26.46
N ASP A 301 -3.42 15.28 26.88
CA ASP A 301 -2.31 15.54 27.80
C ASP A 301 -0.99 15.46 27.02
N ILE A 302 -0.19 16.54 27.06
CA ILE A 302 1.12 16.59 26.41
C ILE A 302 2.21 16.40 27.47
N LEU A 303 2.95 15.31 27.38
CA LEU A 303 4.04 14.96 28.29
C LEU A 303 5.39 15.35 27.67
N ARG A 304 5.67 16.65 27.71
CA ARG A 304 6.98 17.24 27.36
C ARG A 304 7.88 17.32 28.58
N ARG A 305 9.13 16.87 28.44
CA ARG A 305 10.22 17.12 29.41
C ARG A 305 11.39 17.69 28.62
N ALA A 306 12.16 18.61 29.20
CA ALA A 306 13.27 19.27 28.51
C ALA A 306 14.32 18.30 27.92
N ASP A 307 14.43 17.10 28.50
CA ASP A 307 15.34 16.03 28.08
C ASP A 307 14.64 14.87 27.35
N PHE A 308 13.34 14.98 26.99
CA PHE A 308 12.66 13.91 26.25
C PHE A 308 12.91 14.05 24.74
N PRO A 309 13.47 13.04 24.09
CA PRO A 309 13.84 13.10 22.67
C PRO A 309 12.63 12.94 21.73
N ARG A 310 12.84 13.20 20.43
CA ARG A 310 11.93 12.78 19.36
C ARG A 310 11.64 11.28 19.50
N VAL A 311 10.35 10.96 19.59
CA VAL A 311 9.84 9.60 19.49
C VAL A 311 9.70 9.27 18.01
N ASN A 312 10.26 8.14 17.60
CA ASN A 312 10.17 7.63 16.23
C ASN A 312 9.05 6.59 16.10
N ASP A 313 8.79 5.81 17.15
CA ASP A 313 7.79 4.73 17.14
C ASP A 313 7.31 4.40 18.58
N VAL A 314 6.10 3.86 18.71
CA VAL A 314 5.47 3.50 19.99
C VAL A 314 4.91 2.08 19.95
N ALA A 315 5.42 1.22 20.82
CA ALA A 315 4.92 -0.14 21.01
C ALA A 315 4.31 -0.34 22.41
N TYR A 316 3.35 -1.27 22.52
CA TYR A 316 2.78 -1.69 23.79
C TYR A 316 2.96 -3.19 23.98
N LEU A 317 3.55 -3.59 25.11
CA LEU A 317 3.73 -5.00 25.51
C LEU A 317 3.73 -5.10 27.04
N ASP A 318 3.04 -6.11 27.58
CA ASP A 318 2.99 -6.44 29.02
C ASP A 318 2.76 -5.24 29.96
N ASN A 319 1.68 -4.50 29.70
CA ASN A 319 1.26 -3.31 30.45
C ASN A 319 2.35 -2.21 30.53
N THR A 320 3.28 -2.20 29.58
CA THR A 320 4.33 -1.20 29.44
C THR A 320 4.30 -0.65 28.02
N LEU A 321 4.31 0.68 27.91
CA LEU A 321 4.57 1.38 26.66
C LEU A 321 6.07 1.54 26.47
N TRP A 322 6.52 1.36 25.24
CA TRP A 322 7.91 1.41 24.83
C TRP A 322 8.05 2.39 23.67
N PHE A 323 8.93 3.37 23.84
CA PHE A 323 9.15 4.44 22.89
C PHE A 323 10.52 4.25 22.26
N ALA A 324 10.57 4.00 20.95
CA ALA A 324 11.79 4.12 20.17
C ALA A 324 12.09 5.61 19.96
N THR A 325 13.30 6.05 20.27
CA THR A 325 13.67 7.47 20.20
C THR A 325 15.04 7.67 19.60
N ASP A 326 15.36 8.91 19.24
CA ASP A 326 16.70 9.28 18.77
C ASP A 326 17.83 9.11 19.80
N TYR A 327 17.47 8.90 21.08
CA TYR A 327 18.42 8.77 22.19
C TYR A 327 18.19 7.49 23.03
N GLY A 328 17.77 6.42 22.35
CA GLY A 328 17.58 5.08 22.91
C GLY A 328 16.11 4.71 23.12
N VAL A 329 15.85 3.78 24.02
CA VAL A 329 14.50 3.34 24.37
C VAL A 329 14.05 3.92 25.71
N PHE A 330 12.82 4.42 25.75
CA PHE A 330 12.13 4.82 26.98
C PHE A 330 10.93 3.92 27.22
N THR A 331 10.53 3.81 28.49
CA THR A 331 9.38 3.02 28.93
C THR A 331 8.43 3.86 29.78
N TRP A 332 7.14 3.55 29.71
CA TRP A 332 6.11 4.09 30.59
C TRP A 332 5.22 2.98 31.14
N ASN A 333 5.01 2.99 32.46
CA ASN A 333 4.07 2.17 33.20
C ASN A 333 3.64 2.94 34.47
N ASP A 334 3.00 2.26 35.43
CA ASP A 334 2.52 2.86 36.69
C ASP A 334 3.60 3.59 37.53
N LYS A 335 4.89 3.36 37.25
CA LYS A 335 6.03 4.02 37.91
C LYS A 335 6.56 5.25 37.17
N GLY A 336 5.93 5.62 36.05
CA GLY A 336 6.31 6.75 35.20
C GLY A 336 7.40 6.44 34.17
N PHE A 337 8.02 7.49 33.62
CA PHE A 337 9.03 7.37 32.57
C PHE A 337 10.38 6.90 33.06
N LEU A 338 10.89 5.82 32.46
CA LEU A 338 12.23 5.28 32.70
C LEU A 338 12.96 5.02 31.38
N ARG A 339 14.21 5.48 31.25
CA ARG A 339 15.10 5.08 30.15
C ARG A 339 15.49 3.62 30.33
N TYR A 340 15.41 2.82 29.28
CA TYR A 340 15.82 1.42 29.29
C TYR A 340 17.35 1.35 29.17
N THR A 341 18.02 0.83 30.20
CA THR A 341 19.49 0.80 30.32
C THR A 341 20.07 -0.58 30.62
N LYS A 342 19.25 -1.63 30.58
CA LYS A 342 19.67 -3.02 30.87
C LYS A 342 20.41 -3.71 29.71
N ASP A 343 20.43 -3.10 28.53
CA ASP A 343 20.92 -3.70 27.28
C ASP A 343 22.29 -3.16 26.86
N ASP A 344 23.23 -4.07 26.58
CA ASP A 344 24.56 -3.79 26.03
C ASP A 344 24.68 -4.12 24.53
N GLY A 345 23.54 -4.17 23.81
CA GLY A 345 23.45 -4.56 22.41
C GLY A 345 23.64 -3.52 21.29
N THR A 346 23.30 -2.23 21.34
CA THR A 346 22.82 -1.36 22.42
C THR A 346 21.62 -0.53 21.95
N LEU A 347 20.63 -0.35 22.83
CA LEU A 347 19.45 0.51 22.67
C LEU A 347 19.63 1.89 23.34
N ASP A 348 20.86 2.41 23.30
CA ASP A 348 21.31 3.66 23.92
C ASP A 348 21.46 4.84 22.92
N ALA A 349 21.36 4.55 21.63
CA ALA A 349 21.41 5.50 20.52
C ALA A 349 20.09 5.48 19.72
N SER A 350 20.00 6.26 18.62
CA SER A 350 18.80 6.35 17.79
C SER A 350 18.24 4.98 17.36
N VAL A 351 17.00 4.73 17.79
CA VAL A 351 16.16 3.57 17.48
C VAL A 351 15.06 4.04 16.53
N ILE A 352 14.90 3.31 15.43
CA ILE A 352 14.07 3.72 14.29
C ILE A 352 12.62 3.25 14.47
N SER A 353 12.42 2.02 14.96
CA SER A 353 11.11 1.40 15.14
C SER A 353 11.12 0.42 16.32
N ALA A 354 9.95 0.21 16.92
CA ALA A 354 9.64 -0.78 17.95
C ALA A 354 8.38 -1.57 17.56
N LYS A 355 8.48 -2.90 17.43
CA LYS A 355 7.33 -3.76 17.13
C LYS A 355 7.21 -4.92 18.10
N ALA A 356 6.03 -5.08 18.69
CA ALA A 356 5.70 -6.20 19.57
C ALA A 356 5.21 -7.39 18.74
N SER A 357 5.68 -8.60 19.04
CA SER A 357 5.19 -9.84 18.42
C SER A 357 5.23 -10.98 19.42
N ALA A 358 4.06 -11.54 19.69
CA ALA A 358 3.81 -12.47 20.81
C ALA A 358 4.32 -11.90 22.16
N ASP A 359 5.34 -12.53 22.74
CA ASP A 359 5.96 -12.19 24.02
C ASP A 359 7.26 -11.37 23.88
N THR A 360 7.62 -10.98 22.66
CA THR A 360 8.92 -10.38 22.35
C THR A 360 8.76 -9.03 21.69
N LEU A 361 9.51 -8.04 22.19
CA LEU A 361 9.61 -6.71 21.60
C LEU A 361 10.86 -6.62 20.73
N PHE A 362 10.71 -6.16 19.49
CA PHE A 362 11.79 -6.01 18.53
C PHE A 362 12.06 -4.53 18.27
N PHE A 363 13.33 -4.14 18.29
CA PHE A 363 13.77 -2.77 18.05
C PHE A 363 14.72 -2.71 16.86
N LEU A 364 14.46 -1.81 15.91
CA LEU A 364 15.38 -1.53 14.81
C LEU A 364 16.38 -0.45 15.23
N SER A 365 17.63 -0.86 15.46
CA SER A 365 18.74 0.03 15.85
C SER A 365 19.79 0.15 14.74
N ARG A 366 20.72 1.11 14.89
CA ARG A 366 21.90 1.23 14.01
C ARG A 366 22.83 0.00 14.01
N LYS A 367 22.70 -0.93 14.95
CA LYS A 367 23.47 -2.19 15.01
C LYS A 367 22.73 -3.38 14.40
N GLY A 368 21.43 -3.25 14.13
CA GLY A 368 20.55 -4.33 13.69
C GLY A 368 19.27 -4.41 14.52
N ILE A 369 18.59 -5.57 14.45
CA ILE A 369 17.43 -5.83 15.30
C ILE A 369 17.91 -6.29 16.68
N VAL A 370 17.43 -5.63 17.73
CA VAL A 370 17.54 -6.09 19.11
C VAL A 370 16.19 -6.67 19.52
N ALA A 371 16.15 -7.95 19.88
CA ALA A 371 14.97 -8.62 20.40
C ALA A 371 15.03 -8.67 21.94
N VAL A 372 14.02 -8.13 22.60
CA VAL A 372 13.87 -8.07 24.06
C VAL A 372 12.64 -8.91 24.44
N PRO A 373 12.81 -10.16 24.89
CA PRO A 373 11.70 -10.98 25.36
C PRO A 373 11.21 -10.46 26.70
N SER A 374 9.89 -10.32 26.86
CA SER A 374 9.21 -9.88 28.09
C SER A 374 9.63 -10.64 29.35
N PHE A 375 9.84 -11.96 29.22
CA PHE A 375 10.14 -12.88 30.32
C PHE A 375 11.63 -13.21 30.48
N ILE A 376 12.54 -12.63 29.68
CA ILE A 376 13.97 -12.99 29.69
C ILE A 376 14.84 -11.73 29.80
N ASP A 377 15.57 -11.58 30.91
CA ASP A 377 16.52 -10.48 31.18
C ASP A 377 17.74 -10.42 30.23
N LYS A 378 17.76 -11.19 29.13
CA LYS A 378 18.85 -11.21 28.13
C LYS A 378 18.32 -10.96 26.72
N PRO A 379 18.62 -9.80 26.11
CA PRO A 379 18.25 -9.52 24.74
C PRO A 379 19.03 -10.41 23.76
N SER A 380 18.44 -10.65 22.58
CA SER A 380 19.07 -11.35 21.46
C SER A 380 19.31 -10.37 20.32
N ILE A 381 20.57 -10.27 19.86
CA ILE A 381 20.97 -9.34 18.80
C ILE A 381 21.02 -10.09 17.46
N PHE A 382 20.28 -9.60 16.48
CA PHE A 382 20.36 -10.06 15.09
C PHE A 382 21.10 -8.98 14.28
N PRO A 383 22.36 -9.24 13.86
CA PRO A 383 23.17 -8.24 13.16
C PRO A 383 22.53 -7.91 11.81
N GLY A 384 21.97 -6.70 11.69
CA GLY A 384 21.13 -6.33 10.55
C GLY A 384 21.88 -5.57 9.46
N LEU A 385 22.38 -4.37 9.76
CA LEU A 385 22.83 -3.42 8.72
C LEU A 385 23.97 -3.94 7.83
N PHE A 386 24.85 -4.79 8.35
CA PHE A 386 25.94 -5.38 7.56
C PHE A 386 25.44 -6.43 6.55
N ILE A 387 24.36 -7.16 6.85
CA ILE A 387 23.80 -8.18 5.96
C ILE A 387 23.19 -7.53 4.71
N PHE A 388 22.61 -6.34 4.84
CA PHE A 388 21.97 -5.64 3.73
C PHE A 388 22.94 -4.78 2.89
N ASN A 389 24.25 -4.97 3.00
CA ASN A 389 25.28 -4.28 2.19
C ASN A 389 25.11 -2.74 2.14
N GLY A 390 24.72 -2.13 3.26
CA GLY A 390 24.53 -0.67 3.36
C GLY A 390 23.19 -0.14 2.84
N ARG A 391 22.24 -1.01 2.44
CA ARG A 391 20.86 -0.59 2.13
C ARG A 391 20.19 0.00 3.38
N ARG A 392 19.45 1.09 3.19
CA ARG A 392 18.65 1.70 4.26
C ARG A 392 17.43 0.82 4.55
N ILE A 393 17.39 0.25 5.75
CA ILE A 393 16.15 -0.30 6.32
C ILE A 393 15.26 0.88 6.71
N ARG A 394 13.96 0.80 6.38
CA ARG A 394 12.97 1.80 6.80
C ARG A 394 12.01 1.25 7.86
N ASP A 395 11.57 0.01 7.64
CA ASP A 395 10.68 -0.73 8.54
C ASP A 395 11.03 -2.23 8.46
N PHE A 396 10.50 -3.04 9.36
CA PHE A 396 10.64 -4.49 9.39
C PHE A 396 9.38 -5.15 9.97
N GLU A 397 9.15 -6.44 9.74
CA GLU A 397 8.01 -7.17 10.27
C GLU A 397 8.41 -8.59 10.71
N PRO A 398 8.23 -8.96 11.99
CA PRO A 398 8.56 -10.29 12.51
C PRO A 398 7.46 -11.33 12.28
N VAL A 399 7.76 -12.34 11.45
CA VAL A 399 6.83 -13.38 11.02
C VAL A 399 7.39 -14.76 11.34
N GLY A 400 7.18 -15.21 12.59
CA GLY A 400 7.60 -16.52 13.07
C GLY A 400 9.13 -16.71 12.97
N ARG A 401 9.57 -17.59 12.06
CA ARG A 401 11.00 -17.84 11.77
C ARG A 401 11.68 -16.70 11.01
N PHE A 402 10.92 -15.81 10.39
CA PHE A 402 11.42 -14.82 9.45
C PHE A 402 11.34 -13.39 9.98
N PHE A 403 12.26 -12.55 9.52
CA PHE A 403 12.09 -11.10 9.51
C PHE A 403 11.97 -10.63 8.06
N PHE A 404 10.93 -9.86 7.76
CA PHE A 404 10.82 -9.12 6.50
C PHE A 404 11.33 -7.70 6.75
N PHE A 405 12.13 -7.14 5.85
CA PHE A 405 12.67 -5.78 5.98
C PHE A 405 12.30 -4.93 4.78
N ALA A 406 11.68 -3.77 5.00
CA ALA A 406 11.47 -2.76 3.97
C ALA A 406 12.81 -2.04 3.72
N THR A 407 13.30 -2.12 2.48
CA THR A 407 14.55 -1.48 2.08
C THR A 407 14.38 -0.65 0.81
N SER A 408 15.37 0.19 0.52
CA SER A 408 15.48 0.92 -0.75
C SER A 408 15.82 0.04 -1.98
N SER A 409 15.77 -1.29 -1.86
CA SER A 409 16.14 -2.23 -2.94
C SER A 409 15.39 -3.57 -2.84
N GLY A 410 14.12 -3.54 -2.44
CA GLY A 410 13.21 -4.68 -2.29
C GLY A 410 12.87 -4.98 -0.83
N VAL A 411 12.07 -6.02 -0.60
CA VAL A 411 11.85 -6.58 0.73
C VAL A 411 12.90 -7.67 0.97
N ALA A 412 13.71 -7.52 2.02
CA ALA A 412 14.66 -8.57 2.39
C ALA A 412 13.98 -9.55 3.37
N LEU A 413 13.85 -10.81 2.94
CA LEU A 413 13.36 -11.93 3.73
C LEU A 413 14.55 -12.63 4.40
N TYR A 414 14.68 -12.46 5.71
CA TYR A 414 15.77 -13.01 6.51
C TYR A 414 15.32 -14.20 7.35
N ASP A 415 16.04 -15.32 7.22
CA ASP A 415 15.80 -16.54 7.97
C ASP A 415 16.59 -16.55 9.29
N ARG A 416 15.89 -16.49 10.43
CA ARG A 416 16.52 -16.42 11.76
C ARG A 416 17.25 -17.71 12.19
N LYS A 417 17.18 -18.79 11.41
CA LYS A 417 17.78 -20.11 11.72
C LYS A 417 18.92 -20.46 10.76
N SER A 418 18.80 -20.19 9.45
CA SER A 418 19.90 -20.39 8.50
C SER A 418 20.79 -19.16 8.33
N PHE A 419 20.35 -17.99 8.82
CA PHE A 419 21.02 -16.69 8.66
C PHE A 419 21.10 -16.22 7.19
N GLU A 420 20.34 -16.87 6.30
CA GLU A 420 20.26 -16.54 4.88
C GLU A 420 19.28 -15.39 4.63
N THR A 421 19.50 -14.66 3.54
CA THR A 421 18.60 -13.60 3.09
C THR A 421 18.17 -13.86 1.65
N ARG A 422 16.87 -13.90 1.40
CA ARG A 422 16.29 -13.79 0.06
C ARG A 422 15.80 -12.37 -0.17
N MET A 423 15.91 -11.86 -1.39
CA MET A 423 15.23 -10.64 -1.79
C MET A 423 13.90 -10.97 -2.46
N LEU A 424 12.91 -10.10 -2.22
CA LEU A 424 11.74 -9.91 -3.06
C LEU A 424 11.90 -8.55 -3.73
N THR A 425 11.75 -8.52 -5.04
CA THR A 425 11.97 -7.35 -5.89
C THR A 425 10.81 -7.20 -6.88
N THR A 426 10.93 -6.23 -7.79
CA THR A 426 10.08 -6.12 -8.99
C THR A 426 10.13 -7.38 -9.87
N GLU A 427 11.19 -8.19 -9.80
CA GLU A 427 11.28 -9.49 -10.50
C GLU A 427 10.37 -10.56 -9.85
N GLU A 428 10.09 -10.42 -8.54
CA GLU A 428 9.08 -11.19 -7.80
C GLU A 428 7.70 -10.51 -7.73
N GLY A 429 7.45 -9.50 -8.56
CA GLY A 429 6.14 -8.86 -8.70
C GLY A 429 5.84 -7.70 -7.73
N LEU A 430 6.82 -7.24 -6.93
CA LEU A 430 6.64 -5.96 -6.20
C LEU A 430 6.38 -4.81 -7.19
N ILE A 431 5.52 -3.87 -6.83
CA ILE A 431 5.25 -2.67 -7.65
C ILE A 431 6.44 -1.69 -7.68
N SER A 432 7.30 -1.75 -6.66
CA SER A 432 8.53 -0.98 -6.58
C SER A 432 9.57 -1.69 -5.70
N ASN A 433 10.85 -1.48 -6.02
CA ASN A 433 11.97 -1.87 -5.16
C ASN A 433 12.21 -0.86 -4.02
N ASP A 434 11.60 0.32 -4.05
CA ASP A 434 11.71 1.27 -2.94
C ASP A 434 10.57 1.03 -1.95
N VAL A 435 10.82 0.21 -0.92
CA VAL A 435 9.80 -0.15 0.07
C VAL A 435 9.89 0.80 1.27
N ARG A 436 8.75 1.37 1.66
CA ARG A 436 8.63 2.36 2.74
C ARG A 436 8.24 1.74 4.07
N MET A 437 7.19 0.92 4.07
CA MET A 437 6.64 0.29 5.28
C MET A 437 6.22 -1.17 5.03
N ILE A 438 6.07 -1.95 6.10
CA ILE A 438 5.48 -3.30 6.10
C ILE A 438 4.44 -3.39 7.22
N THR A 439 3.22 -3.80 6.87
CA THR A 439 2.20 -4.20 7.86
C THR A 439 1.72 -5.63 7.61
N ARG A 440 1.21 -6.28 8.66
CA ARG A 440 0.76 -7.67 8.62
C ARG A 440 -0.75 -7.78 8.82
N GLU A 441 -1.37 -8.58 7.96
CA GLU A 441 -2.79 -8.92 8.02
C GLU A 441 -2.95 -10.45 7.99
N GLY A 442 -2.90 -11.09 9.16
CA GLY A 442 -3.09 -12.55 9.27
C GLY A 442 -2.03 -13.36 8.51
N LYS A 443 -2.39 -13.85 7.30
CA LYS A 443 -1.50 -14.55 6.36
C LYS A 443 -0.94 -13.66 5.23
N TYR A 444 -1.23 -12.38 5.24
CA TYR A 444 -0.75 -11.41 4.25
C TYR A 444 0.25 -10.45 4.87
N LEU A 445 1.19 -9.98 4.05
CA LEU A 445 1.99 -8.80 4.31
C LEU A 445 1.66 -7.75 3.25
N TRP A 446 1.47 -6.52 3.67
CA TRP A 446 1.32 -5.37 2.79
C TRP A 446 2.58 -4.51 2.83
N PHE A 447 3.00 -4.02 1.67
CA PHE A 447 4.22 -3.24 1.47
C PHE A 447 3.86 -1.89 0.84
N GLY A 448 4.04 -0.79 1.57
CA GLY A 448 3.87 0.57 1.02
C GLY A 448 5.08 1.00 0.20
N THR A 449 4.86 1.63 -0.96
CA THR A 449 5.93 2.08 -1.88
C THR A 449 5.57 3.40 -2.59
N PRO A 450 6.52 4.10 -3.23
CA PRO A 450 6.25 5.28 -4.07
C PRO A 450 5.45 5.02 -5.37
N LYS A 451 5.05 3.77 -5.66
CA LYS A 451 4.31 3.41 -6.89
C LYS A 451 2.99 2.68 -6.62
N GLY A 452 2.67 2.45 -5.34
CA GLY A 452 1.46 1.80 -4.86
C GLY A 452 1.78 0.87 -3.71
N ALA A 453 0.83 -0.01 -3.37
CA ALA A 453 1.03 -1.04 -2.37
C ALA A 453 1.12 -2.43 -3.03
N SER A 454 1.97 -3.30 -2.49
CA SER A 454 2.00 -4.73 -2.86
C SER A 454 1.56 -5.60 -1.68
N ARG A 455 0.72 -6.61 -1.93
CA ARG A 455 0.32 -7.63 -0.96
C ARG A 455 0.96 -8.96 -1.29
N PHE A 456 1.77 -9.47 -0.36
CA PHE A 456 2.41 -10.78 -0.39
C PHE A 456 1.60 -11.78 0.43
N THR A 457 1.35 -12.97 -0.13
CA THR A 457 0.74 -14.09 0.60
C THR A 457 1.82 -14.94 1.27
N LEU A 458 1.73 -15.10 2.59
CA LEU A 458 2.57 -16.00 3.36
C LEU A 458 2.04 -17.44 3.16
N ASP A 459 2.63 -18.16 2.21
CA ASP A 459 2.41 -19.59 2.03
C ASP A 459 3.40 -20.36 2.93
N TRP A 460 2.88 -21.17 3.87
CA TRP A 460 3.64 -21.99 4.84
C TRP A 460 2.91 -23.30 5.19
#